data_AF-C6E3Q9-F1
#
_entry.id   AF-C6E3Q9-F1
#
_cell.length_a   1.000
_cell.length_b   1.000
_cell.length_c   1.000
_cell.angle_alpha   90.00
_cell.angle_beta   90.00
_cell.angle_gamma   90.00
#
_symmetry.space_group_name_H-M   'P 1'
#
loop_
_entity.id
_entity.type
_entity.pdbx_description
1 polymer ?
#
loop_
_entity_poly.entity_id
_entity_poly.type
_entity_poly.pdbx_seq_one_letter_code
_entity_poly.pdbx_strand_id
1 'polypeptide(L)' 'MTQCPECEGKKVVACAKCDGKGNKYFVPVLDIWEYDCECYGSGVVTCSMCNGLGYVTHTEMVVPSSPRVDLRYFSH' A
#
# COMPACT_ATOMS: atom_id res chain seq x y z
N MET A 1 3.36 -17.84 -8.19
CA MET A 1 3.17 -16.39 -7.97
C MET A 1 1.70 -16.10 -8.23
N THR A 2 1.05 -15.34 -7.36
CA THR A 2 -0.39 -15.04 -7.48
C THR A 2 -0.55 -13.53 -7.61
N GLN A 3 -1.47 -13.07 -8.46
CA GLN A 3 -1.79 -11.65 -8.59
C GLN A 3 -2.13 -11.07 -7.22
N CYS A 4 -1.57 -9.89 -6.90
CA CYS A 4 -1.85 -9.25 -5.62
C CYS A 4 -3.35 -8.93 -5.53
N PRO A 5 -4.08 -9.43 -4.52
CA PRO A 5 -5.53 -9.23 -4.42
C PRO A 5 -5.89 -7.77 -4.08
N GLU A 6 -5.01 -7.04 -3.40
CA GLU A 6 -5.27 -5.66 -2.98
C GLU A 6 -5.21 -4.68 -4.15
N CYS A 7 -4.19 -4.78 -4.99
CA CYS A 7 -4.04 -3.90 -6.16
C CYS A 7 -4.49 -4.55 -7.48
N GLU A 8 -4.94 -5.81 -7.45
CA GLU A 8 -5.29 -6.59 -8.64
C GLU A 8 -4.18 -6.52 -9.71
N GLY A 9 -2.91 -6.65 -9.31
CA GLY A 9 -1.77 -6.55 -10.22
C GLY A 9 -1.45 -5.15 -10.77
N LYS A 10 -2.21 -4.11 -10.43
CA LYS A 10 -1.96 -2.71 -10.84
C LYS A 10 -0.77 -2.06 -10.14
N LYS A 11 -0.19 -2.71 -9.13
CA LYS A 11 1.00 -2.29 -8.35
C LYS A 11 0.77 -1.06 -7.43
N VAL A 12 -0.26 -0.29 -7.68
CA VAL A 12 -0.68 0.89 -6.91
C VAL A 12 -2.13 0.75 -6.47
N VAL A 13 -2.48 1.44 -5.39
CA VAL A 13 -3.85 1.57 -4.88
C VAL A 13 -4.22 3.05 -4.76
N ALA A 14 -5.51 3.35 -4.78
CA ALA A 14 -5.99 4.70 -4.53
C ALA A 14 -5.55 5.17 -3.15
N CYS A 15 -5.05 6.40 -3.05
CA CYS A 15 -4.76 6.98 -1.75
C CYS A 15 -6.07 7.24 -1.00
N ALA A 16 -6.23 6.61 0.16
CA ALA A 16 -7.42 6.73 0.99
C ALA A 16 -7.69 8.16 1.47
N LYS A 17 -6.64 8.97 1.63
CA LYS A 17 -6.76 10.36 2.12
C LYS A 17 -7.43 11.30 1.11
N CYS A 18 -7.42 10.97 -0.17
CA CYS A 18 -8.00 11.79 -1.23
C CYS A 18 -8.90 10.99 -2.18
N ASP A 19 -9.33 9.80 -1.77
CA ASP A 19 -10.19 8.90 -2.56
C ASP A 19 -9.73 8.71 -4.01
N GLY A 20 -8.42 8.59 -4.24
CA GLY A 20 -7.89 8.40 -5.59
C GLY A 20 -7.82 9.65 -6.46
N LYS A 21 -8.37 10.80 -6.02
CA LYS A 21 -8.49 12.00 -6.87
C LYS A 21 -7.15 12.67 -7.14
N GLY A 22 -6.30 12.73 -6.10
CA GLY A 22 -5.14 13.60 -6.09
C GLY A 22 -5.56 15.08 -6.11
N ASN A 23 -4.74 15.95 -5.52
CA ASN A 23 -4.88 17.38 -5.76
C ASN A 23 -3.53 18.06 -5.66
N LYS A 24 -3.32 19.01 -6.57
CA LYS A 24 -2.16 19.90 -6.59
C LYS A 24 -2.67 21.28 -6.97
N TYR A 25 -2.47 22.26 -6.09
CA TYR A 25 -2.88 23.63 -6.33
C TYR A 25 -1.71 24.59 -6.09
N PHE A 26 -1.79 25.72 -6.76
CA PHE A 26 -0.79 26.77 -6.67
C PHE A 26 -1.24 27.79 -5.63
N VAL A 27 -0.35 28.16 -4.71
CA VAL A 27 -0.59 29.18 -3.68
C VAL A 27 0.13 30.47 -4.11
N PRO A 28 -0.57 31.44 -4.73
CA PRO A 28 0.07 32.56 -5.41
C PRO A 28 0.84 33.50 -4.46
N VAL A 29 0.35 33.65 -3.23
CA VAL A 29 0.95 34.54 -2.22
C VAL A 29 2.33 34.05 -1.78
N LEU A 30 2.55 32.74 -1.82
CA LEU A 30 3.78 32.10 -1.39
C LEU A 30 4.67 31.66 -2.57
N ASP A 31 4.14 31.73 -3.80
CA ASP A 31 4.78 31.21 -5.02
C ASP A 31 5.24 29.75 -4.90
N ILE A 32 4.39 28.92 -4.28
CA ILE A 32 4.65 27.49 -4.07
C ILE A 32 3.51 26.63 -4.61
N TRP A 33 3.82 25.35 -4.80
CA TRP A 33 2.84 24.31 -5.06
C TRP A 33 2.56 23.54 -3.78
N GLU A 34 1.28 23.42 -3.44
CA GLU A 34 0.81 22.61 -2.32
C GLU A 34 -0.07 21.45 -2.81
N TYR A 35 -0.26 20.49 -1.91
CA TYR A 35 -0.99 19.27 -2.15
C TYR A 35 -1.94 19.05 -0.98
N ASP A 36 -3.23 18.84 -1.24
CA ASP A 36 -4.19 18.52 -0.17
C ASP A 36 -3.99 17.10 0.40
N CYS A 37 -3.19 16.27 -0.26
CA CYS A 37 -3.01 14.86 0.08
C CYS A 37 -1.56 14.53 0.43
N GLU A 38 -1.38 13.77 1.51
CA GLU A 38 -0.12 13.12 1.93
C GLU A 38 0.50 12.21 0.84
N CYS A 39 -0.25 11.89 -0.22
CA CYS A 39 0.20 11.19 -1.41
C CYS A 39 0.89 12.10 -2.46
N TYR A 40 1.44 13.25 -2.04
CA TYR A 40 2.10 14.21 -2.93
C TYR A 40 1.25 14.64 -4.13
N GLY A 41 -0.07 14.65 -3.96
CA GLY A 41 -1.05 14.96 -5.00
C GLY A 41 -1.21 13.94 -6.12
N SER A 42 -0.55 12.78 -6.08
CA SER A 42 -0.66 11.76 -7.14
C SER A 42 -2.03 11.08 -7.22
N GLY A 43 -2.77 11.08 -6.11
CA GLY A 43 -4.00 10.30 -5.95
C GLY A 43 -3.77 8.80 -5.68
N VAL A 44 -2.55 8.30 -5.81
CA VAL A 44 -2.24 6.87 -5.70
C VAL A 44 -0.99 6.61 -4.86
N VAL A 45 -0.96 5.48 -4.18
CA VAL A 45 0.21 5.02 -3.41
C VAL A 45 0.61 3.62 -3.86
N THR A 46 1.90 3.30 -3.71
CA THR A 46 2.40 1.95 -3.96
C THR A 46 1.64 0.96 -3.09
N CYS A 47 1.18 -0.15 -3.68
CA CYS A 47 0.49 -1.19 -2.95
C CYS A 47 1.46 -1.84 -1.96
N SER A 48 1.19 -1.71 -0.67
CA SER A 48 2.02 -2.23 0.41
C SER A 48 2.05 -3.75 0.44
N MET A 49 0.94 -4.42 0.10
CA MET A 49 0.87 -5.88 0.11
C MET A 49 1.82 -6.54 -0.89
N CYS A 50 2.09 -5.90 -2.03
CA CYS A 50 3.01 -6.44 -3.04
C CYS A 50 4.27 -5.60 -3.24
N ASN A 51 4.48 -4.55 -2.44
CA ASN A 51 5.59 -3.60 -2.58
C ASN A 51 5.81 -3.11 -4.03
N GLY A 52 4.71 -2.92 -4.78
CA GLY A 52 4.77 -2.49 -6.18
C GLY A 52 5.14 -3.58 -7.21
N LEU A 53 5.27 -4.85 -6.81
CA LEU A 53 5.55 -5.96 -7.70
C LEU A 53 4.33 -6.38 -8.54
N GLY A 54 3.13 -6.22 -7.98
CA GLY A 54 1.86 -6.62 -8.61
C GLY A 54 1.49 -8.09 -8.39
N TYR A 55 2.36 -8.86 -7.75
CA TYR A 55 2.11 -10.25 -7.35
C TYR A 55 2.65 -10.49 -5.95
N VAL A 56 2.06 -11.46 -5.27
CA VAL A 56 2.55 -11.98 -3.98
C VAL A 56 3.07 -13.40 -4.16
N THR A 57 4.12 -13.74 -3.41
CA THR A 57 4.55 -15.14 -3.28
C THR A 57 3.89 -15.73 -2.04
N HIS A 58 3.43 -16.98 -2.10
CA HIS A 58 2.64 -17.62 -1.03
C HIS A 58 3.30 -17.59 0.37
N THR A 59 4.60 -17.27 0.43
CA THR A 59 5.40 -17.07 1.65
C THR A 59 5.05 -15.82 2.46
N GLU A 60 4.30 -14.84 1.91
CA GLU A 60 4.02 -13.57 2.59
C GLU A 60 2.63 -13.50 3.26
N MET A 61 1.83 -14.56 3.25
CA MET A 61 0.57 -14.65 4.02
C MET A 61 0.81 -14.89 5.53
N VAL A 62 1.88 -14.35 6.11
CA VAL A 62 2.17 -14.47 7.54
C VAL A 62 1.89 -13.13 8.20
N VAL A 63 0.61 -12.85 8.48
CA VAL A 63 0.25 -11.95 9.58
C VAL A 63 -0.23 -12.83 10.73
N PRO A 64 0.47 -12.86 11.88
CA PRO A 64 -0.14 -13.22 13.13
C PRO A 64 -0.15 -11.97 14.02
N SER A 65 -1.25 -11.22 13.96
CA SER A 65 -1.77 -10.53 15.14
C SER A 65 -2.40 -11.57 16.08
N SER A 66 -1.58 -12.41 16.71
CA SER A 66 -1.95 -13.17 17.92
C SER A 66 -0.76 -13.93 18.51
N PRO A 67 -0.71 -14.08 19.85
CA PRO A 67 0.52 -14.38 20.57
C PRO A 67 0.95 -15.84 20.36
N ARG A 68 2.26 -16.01 20.10
CA ARG A 68 3.08 -17.22 20.35
C ARG A 68 2.31 -18.54 20.46
N VAL A 69 2.12 -19.22 19.33
CA VAL A 69 1.96 -20.68 19.34
C VAL A 69 3.37 -21.27 19.20
N ASP A 70 3.84 -21.89 20.29
CA ASP A 70 5.11 -22.61 20.38
C ASP A 70 5.05 -23.88 19.50
N LEU A 71 5.93 -23.98 18.51
CA LEU A 71 5.94 -25.00 17.46
C LEU A 71 6.68 -26.30 17.86
N ARG A 72 6.75 -26.64 19.15
CA ARG A 72 7.45 -27.86 19.64
C ARG A 72 6.65 -29.16 19.53
N TYR A 73 5.64 -29.26 18.66
CA TYR A 73 4.77 -30.45 18.63
C TYR A 73 4.77 -31.29 17.35
N PHE A 74 5.75 -31.12 16.45
CA PHE A 74 5.97 -32.11 15.39
C PHE A 74 7.44 -32.33 15.13
N SER A 75 8.04 -33.30 15.83
CA SER A 75 9.11 -34.17 15.32
C SER A 75 9.37 -35.31 16.32
N HIS A 76 8.95 -36.52 15.91
CA HIS A 76 9.23 -37.86 16.45
C HIS A 76 8.44 -38.37 17.65
#